data_AF-A0A2W1AFN0-F1
#
_entry.id   AF-A0A2W1AFN0-F1
#
_cell.length_a   1.000
_cell.length_b   1.000
_cell.length_c   1.000
_cell.angle_alpha   90.00
_cell.angle_beta   90.00
_cell.angle_gamma   90.00
#
_symmetry.space_group_name_H-M   'P 1'
#
loop_
_entity.id
_entity.type
_entity.pdbx_description
1 polymer ?
#
loop_
_entity_poly.entity_id
_entity_poly.type
_entity_poly.pdbx_seq_one_letter_code
_entity_poly.pdbx_strand_id
1 'polypeptide(L)'
;MEQAFLEIEQETGLGPRDIHLLHRGKPLDAPDEENKRLWRVHPFLFEVEPDREIRLDWEHSDCRWVSPEEIGTMATVPLLAEAWERVAAGFKVT
;
A
#
# COMPACT_ATOMS: atom_id res chain seq x y z
N MET A 1 -0.73 9.14 -9.30
CA MET A 1 -1.29 7.86 -9.79
C MET A 1 -0.24 7.12 -10.60
N GLU A 2 0.32 7.72 -11.65
CA GLU A 2 1.43 7.12 -12.41
C GLU A 2 2.56 6.64 -11.49
N GLN A 3 2.95 7.48 -10.52
CA GLN A 3 3.92 7.11 -9.50
C GLN A 3 3.56 5.80 -8.76
N ALA A 4 2.30 5.58 -8.40
CA ALA A 4 1.93 4.38 -7.65
C ALA A 4 2.15 3.08 -8.46
N PHE A 5 1.92 3.12 -9.77
CA PHE A 5 2.23 1.98 -10.64
C PHE A 5 3.74 1.77 -10.77
N LEU A 6 4.50 2.87 -10.90
CA LEU A 6 5.95 2.82 -11.02
C LEU A 6 6.61 2.22 -9.76
N GLU A 7 6.23 2.69 -8.58
CA GLU A 7 6.77 2.18 -7.31
C GLU A 7 6.40 0.70 -7.11
N ILE A 8 5.15 0.29 -7.40
CA ILE A 8 4.76 -1.12 -7.31
C ILE A 8 5.62 -1.98 -8.25
N GLU A 9 5.82 -1.57 -9.50
CA GLU A 9 6.66 -2.31 -10.45
C GLU A 9 8.11 -2.39 -9.98
N GLN A 10 8.67 -1.29 -9.44
CA GLN A 10 10.05 -1.24 -8.94
C GLN A 10 10.24 -2.11 -7.70
N GLU A 11 9.39 -1.95 -6.69
CA GLU A 11 9.55 -2.57 -5.38
C GLU A 11 9.04 -4.01 -5.31
N THR A 12 8.16 -4.43 -6.23
CA THR A 12 7.54 -5.77 -6.18
C THR A 12 7.67 -6.59 -7.47
N GLY A 13 8.12 -5.97 -8.57
CA GLY A 13 8.17 -6.60 -9.89
C GLY A 13 6.82 -6.82 -10.56
N LEU A 14 5.72 -6.35 -9.96
CA LEU A 14 4.37 -6.47 -10.52
C LEU A 14 4.10 -5.36 -11.53
N GLY A 15 3.92 -5.74 -12.80
CA GLY A 15 3.71 -4.79 -13.88
C GLY A 15 2.23 -4.42 -14.09
N PRO A 16 1.92 -3.55 -15.07
CA PRO A 16 0.56 -3.07 -15.34
C PRO A 16 -0.48 -4.15 -15.71
N ARG A 17 -0.03 -5.37 -16.02
CA ARG A 17 -0.90 -6.52 -16.33
C ARG A 17 -1.17 -7.43 -15.12
N ASP A 18 -0.41 -7.24 -14.05
CA ASP A 18 -0.47 -8.08 -12.86
C ASP A 18 -1.33 -7.42 -11.76
N ILE A 19 -1.69 -6.14 -11.92
CA ILE A 19 -2.44 -5.37 -10.92
C ILE A 19 -3.60 -4.55 -11.51
N HIS A 20 -4.65 -4.41 -10.70
CA HIS A 20 -5.85 -3.64 -11.04
C HIS A 20 -6.22 -2.67 -9.92
N LEU A 21 -6.33 -1.38 -10.24
CA LEU A 21 -6.73 -0.38 -9.27
C LEU A 21 -8.23 -0.54 -8.92
N LEU A 22 -8.50 -0.89 -7.67
CA LEU A 22 -9.87 -1.05 -7.15
C LEU A 22 -10.40 0.25 -6.54
N HIS A 23 -9.57 0.94 -5.77
CA HIS A 23 -10.03 2.12 -5.02
C HIS A 23 -8.94 3.18 -4.81
N ARG A 24 -9.39 4.44 -4.73
CA ARG A 24 -8.55 5.59 -4.35
C ARG A 24 -9.07 6.17 -3.05
N GLY A 25 -8.30 6.01 -1.99
CA GLY A 25 -8.68 6.52 -0.69
C GLY A 25 -8.49 8.03 -0.61
N LYS A 26 -9.19 8.66 0.33
CA LYS A 26 -8.96 10.09 0.63
C LYS A 26 -7.55 10.26 1.20
N PRO A 27 -6.75 11.23 0.71
CA PRO A 27 -5.42 11.50 1.26
C PRO A 27 -5.47 11.77 2.77
N LEU A 28 -4.35 11.49 3.42
CA LEU A 28 -4.12 11.74 4.84
C LEU A 28 -2.74 12.34 5.03
N ASP A 29 -2.63 13.21 6.04
CA ASP A 29 -1.38 13.84 6.40
C ASP A 29 -0.75 13.06 7.57
N ALA A 30 0.49 12.61 7.39
CA ALA A 30 1.28 11.85 8.34
C ALA A 30 2.45 12.71 8.87
N PRO A 31 2.36 13.21 10.11
CA PRO A 31 3.43 14.02 10.70
C PRO A 31 4.64 13.16 11.06
N ASP A 32 5.82 13.67 10.73
CA ASP A 32 7.13 13.13 11.10
C ASP A 32 7.85 14.20 11.93
N GLU A 33 7.60 14.15 13.24
CA GLU A 33 8.09 15.13 14.20
C GLU A 33 9.62 15.10 14.33
N GLU A 34 10.24 13.92 14.18
CA GLU A 34 11.69 13.75 14.25
C GLU A 34 12.39 14.54 13.15
N ASN A 35 11.87 14.45 11.91
CA ASN A 35 12.44 15.17 10.77
C ASN A 35 11.81 16.54 10.52
N LYS A 36 10.85 16.98 11.36
CA LYS A 36 10.05 18.21 11.19
C LYS A 36 9.40 18.29 9.80
N ARG A 37 8.79 17.18 9.37
CA ARG A 37 8.14 17.04 8.06
C ARG A 37 6.67 16.67 8.23
N LEU A 38 5.86 17.07 7.25
CA LEU A 38 4.50 16.61 7.09
C LEU A 38 4.39 15.90 5.75
N TRP A 39 4.13 14.60 5.79
CA TRP A 39 3.95 13.79 4.59
C TRP A 39 2.48 13.79 4.19
N ARG A 40 2.19 14.00 2.92
CA ARG A 40 0.84 13.80 2.38
C ARG A 40 0.78 12.47 1.65
N VAL A 41 0.08 11.51 2.25
CA VAL A 41 -0.05 10.15 1.73
C VAL A 41 -1.32 10.03 0.89
N HIS A 42 -1.18 9.44 -0.30
CA HIS A 42 -2.28 9.15 -1.23
C HIS A 42 -2.49 7.63 -1.31
N PRO A 43 -3.43 7.06 -0.55
CA PRO A 43 -3.61 5.61 -0.51
C PRO A 43 -4.40 5.09 -1.73
N PHE A 44 -3.93 3.96 -2.28
CA PHE A 44 -4.54 3.24 -3.40
C PHE A 44 -4.69 1.76 -3.03
N LEU A 45 -5.82 1.15 -3.40
CA LEU A 45 -6.02 -0.28 -3.26
C LEU A 45 -5.93 -0.94 -4.63
N PHE A 46 -4.99 -1.87 -4.76
CA PHE A 46 -4.81 -2.69 -5.95
C PHE A 46 -5.19 -4.14 -5.65
N GLU A 47 -5.84 -4.77 -6.61
CA GLU A 47 -5.94 -6.22 -6.71
C GLU A 47 -4.70 -6.73 -7.46
N VAL A 48 -4.16 -7.86 -7.02
CA VAL A 48 -3.08 -8.56 -7.72
C VAL A 48 -3.65 -9.81 -8.35
N GLU A 49 -3.30 -10.07 -9.60
CA GLU A 49 -3.65 -11.30 -10.30
C GLU A 49 -3.18 -12.54 -9.53
N PRO A 50 -3.91 -13.67 -9.58
CA PRO A 50 -3.48 -14.92 -8.97
C PRO A 50 -2.11 -15.39 -9.47
N ASP A 51 -1.40 -16.13 -8.62
CA ASP A 51 -0.11 -16.80 -8.92
C ASP A 51 1.04 -15.86 -9.32
N ARG A 52 0.96 -14.57 -8.96
CA ARG A 52 2.04 -13.61 -9.17
C ARG A 52 3.08 -13.68 -8.05
N GLU A 53 4.33 -13.79 -8.45
CA GLU A 53 5.49 -13.78 -7.55
C GLU A 53 5.92 -12.34 -7.28
N ILE A 54 6.04 -11.97 -6.01
CA ILE A 54 6.65 -10.70 -5.60
C ILE A 54 8.17 -10.84 -5.66
N ARG A 55 8.84 -9.91 -6.34
CA ARG A 55 10.29 -9.80 -6.39
C ARG A 55 10.70 -8.43 -5.90
N LEU A 56 11.27 -8.41 -4.70
CA LEU A 56 11.71 -7.18 -4.04
C LEU A 56 12.97 -6.63 -4.70
N ASP A 57 13.04 -5.31 -4.72
CA ASP A 57 14.28 -4.60 -5.03
C ASP A 57 15.16 -4.46 -3.77
N TRP A 58 16.17 -3.59 -3.86
CA TRP A 58 17.16 -3.41 -2.81
C TRP A 58 16.63 -2.60 -1.61
N GLU A 59 15.48 -1.93 -1.73
CA GLU A 59 14.91 -1.10 -0.66
C GLU A 59 14.28 -1.96 0.44
N HIS A 60 13.86 -3.20 0.10
CA HIS A 60 13.14 -4.09 0.98
C HIS A 60 13.84 -5.46 1.11
N SER A 61 13.74 -6.08 2.30
CA SER A 61 14.40 -7.36 2.59
C SER A 61 13.44 -8.53 2.74
N ASP A 62 12.15 -8.28 2.96
CA ASP A 62 11.13 -9.31 3.15
C ASP A 62 9.75 -8.77 2.76
N CYS A 63 8.84 -9.68 2.39
CA CYS A 63 7.44 -9.38 2.10
C CYS A 63 6.54 -10.52 2.56
N ARG A 64 5.36 -10.17 3.07
CA ARG A 64 4.32 -11.14 3.39
C ARG A 64 2.94 -10.60 3.07
N TRP A 65 2.07 -11.48 2.59
CA TRP A 65 0.64 -11.23 2.57
C TRP A 65 0.08 -11.35 3.98
N VAL A 66 -0.76 -10.40 4.38
CA VAL A 66 -1.41 -10.37 5.69
C VAL A 66 -2.89 -10.11 5.52
N SER A 67 -3.67 -10.59 6.49
CA SER A 67 -5.07 -10.20 6.58
C SER A 67 -5.21 -8.75 7.07
N PRO A 68 -6.25 -8.01 6.64
CA PRO A 68 -6.47 -6.64 7.11
C PRO A 68 -6.55 -6.49 8.63
N GLU A 69 -7.10 -7.49 9.33
CA GLU A 69 -7.18 -7.50 10.79
C GLU A 69 -5.83 -7.56 11.50
N GLU A 70 -4.77 -8.04 10.84
CA GLU A 70 -3.42 -8.06 11.41
C GLU A 70 -2.77 -6.68 11.45
N ILE A 71 -3.14 -5.74 10.55
CA ILE A 71 -2.44 -4.45 10.37
C ILE A 71 -2.32 -3.69 11.69
N GLY A 72 -3.39 -3.64 12.49
CA GLY A 72 -3.41 -2.91 13.76
C GLY A 72 -2.54 -3.52 14.87
N THR A 73 -2.02 -4.73 14.67
CA THR A 73 -1.18 -5.44 15.65
C THR A 73 0.30 -5.42 15.31
N MET A 74 0.66 -4.92 14.12
CA MET A 74 2.02 -4.90 13.61
C MET A 74 2.73 -3.60 13.96
N ALA A 75 4.07 -3.66 14.09
CA ALA A 75 4.90 -2.47 14.10
C ALA A 75 5.06 -1.98 12.66
N THR A 76 4.31 -0.95 12.29
CA THR A 76 4.24 -0.42 10.92
C THR A 76 4.70 1.03 10.87
N VAL A 77 4.79 1.58 9.65
CA VAL A 77 4.85 3.03 9.46
C VAL A 77 3.62 3.71 10.10
N PRO A 78 3.74 4.99 10.50
CA PRO A 78 2.61 5.74 11.04
C PRO A 78 1.42 5.73 10.09
N LEU A 79 0.22 5.60 10.66
CA LEU A 79 -1.07 5.71 9.98
C LEU A 79 -1.37 4.65 8.91
N LEU A 80 -0.71 3.49 8.92
CA LEU A 80 -0.99 2.42 7.95
C LEU A 80 -2.42 1.88 8.07
N ALA A 81 -2.93 1.69 9.29
CA ALA A 81 -4.30 1.22 9.53
C ALA A 81 -5.33 2.24 9.01
N GLU A 82 -5.11 3.52 9.27
CA GLU A 82 -5.96 4.61 8.79
C GLU A 82 -5.92 4.71 7.26
N ALA A 83 -4.74 4.55 6.65
CA ALA A 83 -4.59 4.50 5.19
C ALA A 83 -5.39 3.33 4.59
N TRP A 84 -5.35 2.16 5.23
CA TRP A 84 -6.17 1.01 4.85
C TRP A 84 -7.67 1.32 4.97
N GLU A 85 -8.12 1.91 6.08
CA GLU A 85 -9.53 2.32 6.25
C GLU A 85 -10.01 3.27 5.15
N ARG A 86 -9.15 4.20 4.69
CA ARG A 86 -9.48 5.13 3.59
C ARG A 86 -9.77 4.41 2.28
N VAL A 87 -9.24 3.20 2.08
CA VAL A 87 -9.48 2.42 0.85
C VAL A 87 -10.46 1.28 1.03
N ALA A 88 -10.60 0.75 2.25
CA ALA A 88 -11.54 -0.32 2.58
C ALA A 88 -13.01 0.16 2.64
N ALA A 89 -13.25 1.44 2.98
CA ALA A 89 -14.60 1.99 3.17
C ALA A 89 -15.52 1.99 1.92
N GLY A 90 -15.02 1.53 0.76
CA GLY A 90 -15.81 1.34 -0.46
C GLY A 90 -15.78 -0.10 -1.01
N PHE A 91 -15.08 -1.03 -0.35
CA PHE A 91 -14.83 -2.37 -0.85
C PHE A 91 -15.55 -3.40 0.02
N LYS A 92 -16.57 -4.06 -0.54
CA LYS A 92 -17.13 -5.28 0.06
C LYS A 92 -16.43 -6.46 -0.61
N VAL A 93 -15.59 -7.17 0.14
CA VAL A 93 -15.16 -8.52 -0.24
C VAL A 93 -16.43 -9.34 -0.43
N THR A 94 -16.66 -9.81 -1.66
CA THR A 94 -17.84 -10.61 -2.02
C THR A 94 -17.49 -12.08 -1.91
#